data_AF-A0A4Y3VFH4-F1
#
_entry.id   AF-A0A4Y3VFH4-F1
#
_cell.length_a   1.000
_cell.length_b   1.000
_cell.length_c   1.000
_cell.angle_alpha   90.00
_cell.angle_beta   90.00
_cell.angle_gamma   90.00
#
_symmetry.space_group_name_H-M   'P 1'
#
loop_
_entity.id
_entity.type
_entity.pdbx_description
1 polymer ?
#
loop_
_entity_poly.entity_id
_entity_poly.type
_entity_poly.pdbx_seq_one_letter_code
_entity_poly.pdbx_strand_id
1 'polypeptide(L)'
;MTTRVINLRGRIHDFGPRLELAPADVVYVGRRWTLGGWDLPRHPLYNPFAYDTARKKRDGTRAEVMAMYRAYLLERPELLDLVPELRGRTLACWCAPELCHADVLAELAESAGSAV
;
A
#
# COMPACT_ATOMS: atom_id res chain seq x y z
N MET A 1 1.39 -11.33 14.85
CA MET A 1 0.64 -10.08 14.72
C MET A 1 0.16 -9.97 13.29
N THR A 2 -1.10 -9.62 13.06
CA THR A 2 -1.69 -9.56 11.72
C THR A 2 -1.37 -8.21 11.08
N THR A 3 -0.93 -8.23 9.82
CA THR A 3 -0.74 -7.04 8.99
C THR A 3 -2.09 -6.39 8.70
N ARG A 4 -2.22 -5.08 8.94
CA ARG A 4 -3.49 -4.34 8.79
C ARG A 4 -3.35 -3.23 7.77
N VAL A 5 -4.45 -2.80 7.16
CA VAL A 5 -4.47 -1.67 6.22
C VAL A 5 -5.31 -0.54 6.79
N ILE A 6 -4.78 0.70 6.75
CA ILE A 6 -5.47 1.91 7.21
C ILE A 6 -5.53 2.99 6.12
N ASN A 7 -6.54 3.86 6.20
CA ASN A 7 -6.66 5.03 5.34
C ASN A 7 -6.06 6.28 6.01
N LEU A 8 -5.19 7.01 5.30
CA LEU A 8 -4.61 8.30 5.73
C LEU A 8 -5.47 9.54 5.43
N ARG A 9 -6.49 9.42 4.58
CA ARG A 9 -7.36 10.53 4.18
C ARG A 9 -7.98 11.19 5.41
N GLY A 10 -7.75 12.49 5.56
CA GLY A 10 -8.27 13.30 6.66
C GLY A 10 -7.51 13.15 7.98
N ARG A 11 -6.47 12.31 8.05
CA ARG A 11 -5.72 12.02 9.29
C ARG A 11 -4.37 12.74 9.39
N ILE A 12 -4.21 13.85 8.66
CA ILE A 12 -2.95 14.60 8.71
C ILE A 12 -2.67 15.19 10.09
N HIS A 13 -3.72 15.57 10.83
CA HIS A 13 -3.59 16.06 12.20
C HIS A 13 -3.30 14.94 13.20
N ASP A 14 -3.70 13.71 12.89
CA ASP A 14 -3.45 12.54 13.75
C ASP A 14 -2.02 12.02 13.58
N PHE A 15 -1.52 12.01 12.34
CA PHE A 15 -0.26 11.35 12.00
C PHE A 15 0.88 12.29 11.61
N GLY A 16 0.60 13.55 11.33
CA GLY A 16 1.57 14.52 10.83
C GLY A 16 1.86 14.37 9.32
N PRO A 17 2.36 15.43 8.67
CA PRO A 17 2.73 15.45 7.24
C PRO A 17 3.61 14.30 6.75
N ARG A 18 4.51 13.79 7.60
CA ARG A 18 5.53 12.77 7.31
C ARG A 18 5.28 11.46 8.07
N LEU A 19 4.10 11.29 8.67
CA LEU A 19 3.81 10.22 9.63
C LEU A 19 4.66 10.28 10.91
N GLU A 20 5.18 11.45 11.27
CA GLU A 20 6.01 11.65 12.46
C GLU A 20 5.27 11.49 13.79
N LEU A 21 3.93 11.57 13.77
CA LEU A 21 3.06 11.31 14.94
C LEU A 21 2.38 9.93 14.86
N ALA A 22 2.57 9.19 13.78
CA ALA A 22 2.00 7.86 13.63
C ALA A 22 2.70 6.84 14.55
N PRO A 23 2.00 5.77 14.96
CA PRO A 23 2.65 4.63 15.60
C PRO A 23 3.81 4.09 14.75
N ALA A 24 4.87 3.61 15.42
CA ALA A 24 6.11 3.19 14.76
C ALA A 24 5.94 2.01 13.80
N ASP A 25 4.87 1.22 13.93
CA ASP A 25 4.51 0.12 13.04
C ASP A 25 3.75 0.58 11.79
N VAL A 26 3.37 1.87 11.69
CA VAL A 26 2.68 2.40 10.51
C VAL A 26 3.67 2.66 9.38
N VAL A 27 3.42 2.05 8.22
CA VAL A 27 4.25 2.20 7.02
C VAL A 27 3.42 2.69 5.85
N TYR A 28 3.79 3.84 5.29
CA TYR A 28 3.20 4.30 4.04
C TYR A 28 3.74 3.51 2.85
N VAL A 29 2.86 2.80 2.14
CA VAL A 29 3.23 1.94 0.99
C VAL A 29 2.85 2.54 -0.36
N GLY A 30 2.46 3.82 -0.41
CA GLY A 30 1.92 4.46 -1.61
C GLY A 30 2.95 5.18 -2.49
N ARG A 31 2.42 5.92 -3.48
CA ARG A 31 3.19 6.79 -4.37
C ARG A 31 3.65 8.05 -3.64
N ARG A 32 4.63 8.78 -4.18
CA ARG A 32 4.98 10.12 -3.65
C ARG A 32 3.70 10.98 -3.54
N TRP A 33 3.45 11.55 -2.36
CA TRP A 33 2.27 12.38 -2.12
C TRP A 33 2.63 13.66 -1.36
N THR A 34 2.37 14.80 -2.00
CA THR A 34 2.72 16.15 -1.47
C THR A 34 1.52 17.10 -1.40
N LEU A 35 0.32 16.63 -1.70
CA LEU A 35 -0.88 17.46 -1.77
C LEU A 35 -1.59 17.52 -0.41
N GLY A 36 -2.12 18.69 -0.06
CA GLY A 36 -2.91 18.89 1.17
C GLY A 36 -2.07 18.88 2.45
N GLY A 37 -0.83 19.37 2.39
CA GLY A 37 0.08 19.46 3.54
C GLY A 37 0.87 18.18 3.83
N TRP A 38 0.58 17.08 3.13
CA TRP A 38 1.34 15.84 3.25
C TRP A 38 2.73 15.95 2.61
N ASP A 39 3.67 15.16 3.10
CA ASP A 39 5.04 15.02 2.59
C ASP A 39 5.47 13.55 2.69
N LEU A 40 4.75 12.65 2.02
CA LEU A 40 4.99 11.20 2.11
C LEU A 40 5.88 10.71 0.95
N PRO A 41 7.02 10.06 1.21
CA PRO A 41 7.90 9.57 0.16
C PRO A 41 7.27 8.42 -0.63
N ARG A 42 7.77 8.16 -1.84
CA ARG A 42 7.37 6.98 -2.61
C ARG A 42 7.95 5.73 -1.95
N HIS A 43 7.10 4.74 -1.67
CA HIS A 43 7.55 3.43 -1.20
C HIS A 43 8.04 2.56 -2.36
N PRO A 44 9.02 1.64 -2.20
CA PRO A 44 9.42 0.70 -3.25
C PRO A 44 8.27 -0.17 -3.75
N LEU A 45 7.43 -0.66 -2.82
CA LEU A 45 6.23 -1.48 -3.07
C LEU A 45 4.98 -0.65 -3.40
N TYR A 46 5.14 0.48 -4.08
CA TYR A 46 3.99 1.23 -4.58
C TYR A 46 3.37 0.52 -5.79
N ASN A 47 2.06 0.67 -5.99
CA ASN A 47 1.44 0.17 -7.22
C ASN A 47 1.71 1.10 -8.42
N PRO A 48 2.42 0.64 -9.48
CA PRO A 48 2.69 1.44 -10.68
C PRO A 48 1.44 1.61 -11.56
N PHE A 49 0.50 0.68 -11.51
CA PHE A 49 -0.74 0.70 -12.30
C PHE A 49 -1.80 1.58 -11.65
N ALA A 50 -2.69 2.11 -12.47
CA ALA A 50 -3.71 3.06 -12.10
C ALA A 50 -5.08 2.62 -12.64
N TYR A 51 -6.04 2.50 -11.73
CA TYR A 51 -7.40 2.07 -12.06
C TYR A 51 -8.25 3.21 -12.66
N ASP A 52 -9.29 2.78 -13.35
CA ASP A 52 -10.31 3.60 -13.98
C ASP A 52 -11.10 4.40 -12.95
N THR A 53 -11.32 5.67 -13.24
CA THR A 53 -12.17 6.56 -12.45
C THR A 53 -13.32 7.04 -13.31
N ALA A 54 -14.38 7.55 -12.69
CA ALA A 54 -15.52 8.13 -13.40
C ALA A 54 -15.12 9.24 -14.41
N ARG A 55 -13.94 9.87 -14.23
CA ARG A 55 -13.44 10.93 -15.11
C ARG A 55 -12.39 10.48 -16.13
N LYS A 56 -11.75 9.32 -15.93
CA LYS A 56 -10.59 8.90 -16.72
C LYS A 56 -10.39 7.39 -16.67
N LYS A 57 -10.33 6.77 -17.85
CA LYS A 57 -9.86 5.40 -18.05
C LYS A 57 -8.33 5.34 -18.13
N ARG A 58 -7.74 4.25 -17.62
CA ARG A 58 -6.31 4.01 -17.47
C ARG A 58 -6.01 2.53 -17.75
N ASP A 59 -5.54 1.78 -16.76
CA ASP A 59 -5.05 0.40 -16.94
C ASP A 59 -6.17 -0.65 -16.79
N GLY A 60 -7.35 -0.26 -16.30
CA GLY A 60 -8.49 -1.16 -16.12
C GLY A 60 -9.29 -0.87 -14.85
N THR A 61 -10.23 -1.74 -14.54
CA THR A 61 -10.99 -1.71 -13.29
C THR A 61 -10.08 -1.89 -12.07
N ARG A 62 -10.60 -1.54 -10.89
CA ARG A 62 -9.87 -1.69 -9.64
C ARG A 62 -9.40 -3.13 -9.40
N ALA A 63 -10.27 -4.10 -9.69
CA ALA A 63 -9.96 -5.52 -9.53
C ALA A 63 -8.87 -5.99 -10.50
N GLU A 64 -8.96 -5.62 -11.78
CA GLU A 64 -7.93 -5.94 -12.79
C GLU A 64 -6.58 -5.36 -12.40
N VAL A 65 -6.55 -4.09 -11.96
CA VAL A 65 -5.31 -3.44 -11.54
C VAL A 65 -4.70 -4.07 -10.28
N MET A 66 -5.49 -4.59 -9.35
CA MET A 66 -4.96 -5.36 -8.21
C MET A 66 -4.40 -6.71 -8.66
N ALA A 67 -5.07 -7.39 -9.61
CA ALA A 67 -4.57 -8.65 -10.18
C ALA A 67 -3.25 -8.44 -10.94
N MET A 68 -3.15 -7.39 -11.74
CA MET A 68 -1.92 -6.97 -12.42
C MET A 68 -0.82 -6.65 -11.41
N TYR A 69 -1.14 -5.95 -10.33
CA TYR A 69 -0.17 -5.64 -9.28
C TYR A 69 0.35 -6.90 -8.58
N ARG A 70 -0.52 -7.87 -8.29
CA ARG A 70 -0.12 -9.16 -7.73
C ARG A 70 0.83 -9.91 -8.67
N ALA A 71 0.49 -10.00 -9.95
CA ALA A 71 1.35 -10.62 -10.96
C ALA A 71 2.71 -9.90 -11.08
N TYR A 72 2.70 -8.56 -11.10
CA TYR A 72 3.90 -7.72 -11.14
C TYR A 72 4.87 -7.98 -10.00
N LEU A 73 4.36 -8.21 -8.78
CA LEU A 73 5.17 -8.60 -7.63
C LEU A 73 5.74 -10.01 -7.82
N LEU A 74 4.93 -10.98 -8.24
CA LEU A 74 5.37 -12.37 -8.42
C LEU A 74 6.45 -12.54 -9.49
N GLU A 75 6.46 -11.67 -10.50
CA GLU A 75 7.50 -11.63 -11.54
C GLU A 75 8.80 -10.93 -11.09
N ARG A 76 8.82 -10.32 -9.90
CA ARG A 76 9.95 -9.51 -9.40
C ARG A 76 10.37 -9.98 -8.01
N PRO A 77 11.26 -11.00 -7.94
CA PRO A 77 11.79 -11.50 -6.68
C PRO A 77 12.34 -10.40 -5.77
N GLU A 78 13.00 -9.40 -6.34
CA GLU A 78 13.58 -8.27 -5.60
C GLU A 78 12.53 -7.42 -4.85
N LEU A 79 11.28 -7.40 -5.33
CA LEU A 79 10.18 -6.75 -4.63
C LEU A 79 9.54 -7.68 -3.61
N LEU A 80 9.43 -8.97 -3.93
CA LEU A 80 8.93 -9.97 -2.97
C LEU A 80 9.82 -10.07 -1.73
N ASP A 81 11.14 -9.91 -1.87
CA ASP A 81 12.08 -9.94 -0.75
C ASP A 81 11.81 -8.83 0.29
N LEU A 82 11.15 -7.73 -0.11
CA LEU A 82 10.76 -6.64 0.80
C LEU A 82 9.44 -6.92 1.53
N VAL A 83 8.62 -7.85 1.05
CA VAL A 83 7.28 -8.13 1.58
C VAL A 83 7.31 -8.72 3.00
N PRO A 84 8.19 -9.67 3.36
CA PRO A 84 8.27 -10.21 4.72
C PRO A 84 8.45 -9.15 5.81
N GLU A 85 9.16 -8.05 5.52
CA GLU A 85 9.37 -6.96 6.48
C GLU A 85 8.06 -6.24 6.87
N LEU A 86 7.02 -6.35 6.05
CA LEU A 86 5.71 -5.76 6.29
C LEU A 86 4.84 -6.59 7.25
N ARG A 87 5.23 -7.83 7.55
CA ARG A 87 4.44 -8.74 8.40
C ARG A 87 4.24 -8.14 9.79
N GLY A 88 2.98 -8.06 10.22
CA GLY A 88 2.60 -7.49 11.51
C GLY A 88 2.65 -5.97 11.59
N ARG A 89 2.94 -5.27 10.48
CA ARG A 89 2.90 -3.81 10.40
C ARG A 89 1.50 -3.29 10.03
N THR A 90 1.31 -1.99 10.21
CA THR A 90 0.10 -1.27 9.77
C THR A 90 0.39 -0.55 8.45
N LEU A 91 -0.10 -1.05 7.34
CA LEU A 91 0.12 -0.49 6.01
C LEU A 91 -0.85 0.67 5.75
N ALA A 92 -0.31 1.85 5.49
CA ALA A 92 -1.05 3.06 5.25
C ALA A 92 -1.16 3.37 3.75
N CYS A 93 -2.38 3.58 3.26
CA CYS A 93 -2.63 3.99 1.88
C CYS A 93 -3.90 4.87 1.76
N TRP A 94 -3.99 5.68 0.71
CA TRP A 94 -5.17 6.51 0.42
C TRP A 94 -6.39 5.75 -0.11
N CYS A 95 -6.20 4.54 -0.65
CA CYS A 95 -7.26 3.82 -1.36
C CYS A 95 -8.20 3.06 -0.43
N ALA A 96 -7.73 2.62 0.74
CA ALA A 96 -8.55 1.89 1.71
C ALA A 96 -9.80 2.70 2.11
N PRO A 97 -10.95 2.09 2.45
CA PRO A 97 -11.20 0.65 2.59
C PRO A 97 -11.54 -0.07 1.28
N GLU A 98 -11.56 0.64 0.15
CA GLU A 98 -11.73 0.00 -1.17
C GLU A 98 -10.50 -0.86 -1.50
N LEU A 99 -10.67 -1.86 -2.40
CA LEU A 99 -9.57 -2.73 -2.85
C LEU A 99 -8.30 -1.92 -3.12
N CYS A 100 -7.26 -2.24 -2.34
CA CYS A 100 -6.03 -1.49 -2.27
C CYS A 100 -4.83 -2.41 -2.48
N HIS A 101 -3.75 -1.86 -3.03
CA HIS A 101 -2.50 -2.60 -3.20
C HIS A 101 -1.86 -2.97 -1.86
N ALA A 102 -2.17 -2.21 -0.79
CA ALA A 102 -1.77 -2.54 0.56
C ALA A 102 -2.43 -3.83 1.07
N ASP A 103 -3.65 -4.15 0.61
CA ASP A 103 -4.31 -5.42 0.96
C ASP A 103 -3.55 -6.59 0.33
N VAL A 104 -3.14 -6.46 -0.94
CA VAL A 104 -2.31 -7.46 -1.63
C VAL A 104 -0.98 -7.67 -0.91
N LEU A 105 -0.33 -6.60 -0.46
CA LEU A 105 0.92 -6.69 0.31
C LEU A 105 0.71 -7.37 1.67
N ALA A 106 -0.37 -7.04 2.37
CA ALA A 106 -0.72 -7.66 3.64
C ALA A 106 -0.96 -9.17 3.48
N GLU A 107 -1.74 -9.58 2.48
CA GLU A 107 -1.97 -11.00 2.18
C GLU A 107 -0.67 -11.75 1.88
N LEU A 108 0.21 -11.17 1.07
CA LEU A 108 1.49 -11.79 0.72
C LEU A 108 2.43 -11.89 1.94
N ALA A 109 2.48 -10.87 2.79
CA ALA A 109 3.29 -10.87 4.01
C ALA A 109 2.81 -11.91 5.04
N GLU A 110 1.50 -12.09 5.17
CA GLU A 110 0.92 -13.13 6.03
C GLU A 110 1.14 -14.55 5.46
N SER A 111 1.08 -14.71 4.14
CA SER A 111 1.28 -15.99 3.46
C SER A 111 2.75 -16.44 3.52
N ALA A 112 3.70 -15.52 3.33
CA ALA A 112 5.14 -15.82 3.30
C ALA A 112 5.68 -16.38 4.62
N GLY A 113 5.10 -16.00 5.76
CA GLY A 113 5.51 -16.52 7.08
C GLY A 113 4.61 -17.63 7.63
N SER A 114 3.74 -18.22 6.80
CA SER A 114 2.92 -19.39 7.16
C SER A 114 3.39 -20.68 6.48
N ALA A 115 4.55 -20.66 5.80
CA ALA A 115 5.22 -21.86 5.36
C ALA A 115 5.89 -22.56 6.56
N VAL A 116 5.10 -23.37 7.28
CA VAL A 116 5.55 -24.44 8.19
C VAL A 116 5.13 -25.76 7.60
#